data_AF-A0A955DJJ0-F1
#
_entry.id   AF-A0A955DJJ0-F1
#
_cell.length_a   1.000
_cell.length_b   1.000
_cell.length_c   1.000
_cell.angle_alpha   90.00
_cell.angle_beta   90.00
_cell.angle_gamma   90.00
#
_symmetry.space_group_name_H-M   'P 1'
#
loop_
_entity.id
_entity.type
_entity.pdbx_description
1 polymer ?
#
loop_
_entity_poly.entity_id
_entity_poly.type
_entity_poly.pdbx_seq_one_letter_code
_entity_poly.pdbx_strand_id
1 'polypeptide(L)'
;KQEQVTKSVDTGAAALWASAFVIMAMIVTQASRLGLGSAAYADVSKAGDLTTLTAAARNNDDILLVLDGRTETLSAYGIMNRSTVRAYPLHDLRDLFTQARANAR
;
A
#
# COMPACT_ATOMS: atom_id res chain seq x y z
N LYS A 1 56.16 -23.07 -26.82
CA LYS A 1 55.66 -21.91 -27.61
C LYS A 1 54.19 -21.76 -27.22
N GLN A 2 53.87 -20.88 -26.26
CA GLN A 2 52.51 -20.75 -25.72
C GLN A 2 51.73 -19.75 -26.58
N GLU A 3 50.65 -20.24 -27.17
CA GLU A 3 49.69 -19.46 -27.96
C GLU A 3 48.81 -18.67 -26.99
N GLN A 4 48.93 -17.34 -27.01
CA GLN A 4 48.06 -16.48 -26.23
C GLN A 4 46.70 -16.41 -26.92
N VAL A 5 45.71 -17.13 -26.37
CA VAL A 5 44.30 -17.02 -26.75
C VAL A 5 43.76 -15.70 -26.21
N THR A 6 43.81 -14.66 -27.04
CA THR A 6 43.16 -13.37 -26.75
C THR A 6 41.64 -13.55 -26.88
N LYS A 7 40.95 -13.77 -25.75
CA LYS A 7 39.48 -13.67 -25.69
C LYS A 7 39.10 -12.21 -25.89
N SER A 8 38.65 -11.86 -27.08
CA SER A 8 37.94 -10.61 -27.32
C SER A 8 36.63 -10.66 -26.52
N VAL A 9 36.56 -9.89 -25.44
CA VAL A 9 35.29 -9.68 -24.75
C VAL A 9 34.43 -8.87 -25.72
N ASP A 10 33.33 -9.46 -26.20
CA ASP A 10 32.37 -8.75 -27.03
C ASP A 10 31.76 -7.63 -26.19
N THR A 11 32.28 -6.41 -26.35
CA THR A 11 31.83 -5.20 -25.66
C THR A 11 30.32 -4.98 -25.83
N GLY A 12 29.78 -5.39 -26.98
CA GLY A 12 28.33 -5.39 -27.25
C GLY A 12 27.56 -6.36 -26.35
N ALA A 13 28.07 -7.59 -26.16
CA ALA A 13 27.46 -8.55 -25.24
C ALA A 13 27.52 -8.02 -23.80
N ALA A 14 28.66 -7.47 -23.38
CA ALA A 14 28.81 -6.90 -22.04
C ALA A 14 27.81 -5.77 -21.74
N ALA A 15 27.55 -4.88 -22.71
CA ALA A 15 26.59 -3.80 -22.58
C ALA A 15 25.13 -4.30 -22.44
N LEU A 16 24.78 -5.36 -23.17
CA LEU A 16 23.46 -6.00 -23.07
C LEU A 16 23.24 -6.68 -21.72
N TRP A 17 24.28 -7.32 -21.17
CA TRP A 17 24.21 -7.90 -19.83
C TRP A 17 24.05 -6.83 -18.75
N ALA A 18 24.78 -5.72 -18.86
CA ALA A 18 24.67 -4.61 -17.91
C ALA A 18 23.25 -4.02 -17.88
N SER A 19 22.62 -3.78 -19.03
CA SER A 19 21.26 -3.23 -19.08
C SER A 19 20.21 -4.22 -18.56
N ALA A 20 20.36 -5.51 -18.84
CA ALA A 20 19.48 -6.54 -18.29
C ALA A 20 19.51 -6.58 -16.75
N PHE A 21 20.69 -6.47 -16.13
CA PHE A 21 20.81 -6.40 -14.68
C PHE A 21 20.14 -5.15 -14.09
N VAL A 22 20.28 -4.00 -14.74
CA VAL A 22 19.65 -2.76 -14.29
C VAL A 22 18.12 -2.84 -14.37
N ILE A 23 17.58 -3.35 -15.47
CA ILE A 23 16.13 -3.56 -15.62
C ILE A 23 15.63 -4.53 -14.54
N MET A 24 16.34 -5.64 -14.32
CA MET A 24 15.97 -6.62 -13.30
C MET A 24 15.98 -6.02 -11.89
N ALA A 25 16.99 -5.19 -11.57
CA ALA A 25 17.05 -4.47 -10.30
C ALA A 25 15.87 -3.49 -10.13
N MET A 26 15.45 -2.81 -11.20
CA MET A 26 14.27 -1.95 -11.17
C MET A 26 12.97 -2.72 -10.99
N ILE A 27 12.83 -3.89 -11.61
CA ILE A 27 11.64 -4.74 -11.44
C ILE A 27 11.57 -5.25 -10.00
N VAL A 28 12.68 -5.73 -9.44
CA VAL A 28 12.71 -6.23 -8.06
C VAL A 28 12.42 -5.12 -7.04
N THR A 29 12.95 -3.92 -7.23
CA THR A 29 12.68 -2.78 -6.34
C THR A 29 11.24 -2.27 -6.44
N GLN A 30 10.60 -2.35 -7.62
CA GLN A 30 9.18 -2.05 -7.76
C GLN A 30 8.30 -3.16 -7.19
N ALA A 31 8.61 -4.43 -7.47
CA ALA A 31 7.88 -5.60 -6.98
C ALA A 31 7.95 -5.75 -5.46
N SER A 32 9.07 -5.38 -4.84
CA SER A 32 9.21 -5.36 -3.36
C SER A 32 8.43 -4.22 -2.70
N ARG A 33 8.18 -3.12 -3.41
CA ARG A 33 7.32 -2.00 -2.95
C ARG A 33 5.84 -2.29 -3.17
N LEU A 34 5.50 -3.08 -4.19
CA LEU A 34 4.24 -3.79 -4.31
C LEU A 34 4.23 -4.95 -3.30
N GLY A 35 4.30 -4.62 -2.01
CA GLY A 35 4.17 -5.61 -0.95
C GLY A 35 2.95 -6.46 -1.23
N LEU A 36 3.13 -7.79 -1.20
CA LEU A 36 2.04 -8.76 -1.11
C LEU A 36 1.20 -8.28 0.07
N GLY A 37 0.04 -7.67 -0.21
CA GLY A 37 -0.72 -6.91 0.79
C GLY A 37 -0.84 -7.74 2.05
N SER A 38 -0.29 -7.26 3.17
CA SER A 38 -0.56 -7.89 4.46
C SER A 38 -2.07 -7.91 4.61
N ALA A 39 -2.64 -9.08 4.92
CA ALA A 39 -4.05 -9.18 5.23
C ALA A 39 -4.36 -8.12 6.29
N ALA A 40 -5.15 -7.11 5.90
CA ALA A 40 -5.59 -6.07 6.81
C ALA A 40 -6.69 -6.71 7.66
N TYR A 41 -6.32 -7.15 8.85
CA TYR A 41 -7.30 -7.67 9.81
C TYR A 41 -7.99 -6.46 10.46
N ALA A 42 -9.27 -6.33 10.16
CA ALA A 42 -10.16 -5.41 10.86
C ALA A 42 -11.19 -6.23 11.63
N ASP A 43 -11.46 -5.82 12.87
CA ASP A 43 -12.61 -6.30 13.61
C ASP A 43 -13.82 -5.45 13.23
N VAL A 44 -14.97 -6.09 13.03
CA VAL A 44 -16.18 -5.44 12.54
C VAL A 44 -17.34 -5.75 13.47
N SER A 45 -18.01 -4.70 13.91
CA SER A 45 -19.23 -4.81 14.72
C SER A 45 -20.34 -3.98 14.09
N LYS A 46 -21.59 -4.42 14.26
CA LYS A 46 -22.77 -3.73 13.74
C LYS A 46 -23.82 -3.62 14.82
N ALA A 47 -24.36 -2.42 15.01
CA ALA A 47 -25.43 -2.12 15.94
C ALA A 47 -26.49 -1.25 15.24
N GLY A 48 -27.59 -1.89 14.83
CA GLY A 48 -28.61 -1.22 14.01
C GLY A 48 -28.04 -0.78 12.66
N ASP A 49 -28.14 0.52 12.36
CA ASP A 49 -27.63 1.13 11.13
C ASP A 49 -26.16 1.57 11.23
N LEU A 50 -25.54 1.46 12.41
CA LEU A 50 -24.14 1.80 12.62
C LEU A 50 -23.27 0.55 12.43
N THR A 51 -22.23 0.67 11.60
CA THR A 51 -21.18 -0.35 11.45
C THR A 51 -19.87 0.25 11.89
N THR A 52 -19.21 -0.36 12.87
CA THR A 52 -17.90 0.06 13.35
C THR A 52 -16.84 -0.91 12.89
N LEU A 53 -15.71 -0.40 12.42
CA LEU A 53 -14.53 -1.19 12.09
C LEU A 53 -13.35 -0.71 12.92
N THR A 54 -12.64 -1.63 13.55
CA THR A 54 -11.40 -1.35 14.26
C THR A 54 -10.26 -2.03 13.53
N ALA A 55 -9.27 -1.26 13.11
CA ALA A 55 -8.09 -1.78 12.43
C ALA A 55 -6.84 -1.30 13.17
N ALA A 56 -5.89 -2.21 13.36
CA ALA A 56 -4.58 -1.85 13.86
C ALA A 56 -3.85 -1.00 12.82
N ALA A 57 -3.36 0.17 13.23
CA ALA A 57 -2.48 1.00 12.43
C ALA A 57 -1.01 0.68 12.74
N ARG A 58 -0.10 1.32 11.99
CA ARG A 58 1.33 1.20 12.25
C ARG A 58 1.67 1.83 13.60
N ASN A 59 2.65 1.27 14.31
CA ASN A 59 3.22 1.81 15.55
C ASN A 59 2.28 1.83 16.77
N ASN A 60 1.49 0.77 16.98
CA ASN A 60 0.66 0.59 18.20
C ASN A 60 -0.48 1.63 18.35
N ASP A 61 -0.84 2.26 17.23
CA ASP A 61 -2.01 3.10 17.08
C ASP A 61 -3.17 2.26 16.51
N ASP A 62 -4.41 2.63 16.83
CA ASP A 62 -5.61 1.99 16.30
C ASP A 62 -6.44 3.00 15.51
N ILE A 63 -7.14 2.52 14.48
CA ILE A 63 -8.13 3.30 13.74
C ILE A 63 -9.51 2.72 13.99
N LEU A 64 -10.43 3.56 14.45
CA LEU A 64 -11.85 3.26 14.54
C LEU A 64 -12.57 4.00 13.42
N LEU A 65 -13.23 3.23 12.57
CA LEU A 65 -14.12 3.72 11.51
C LEU A 65 -15.56 3.49 11.95
N VAL A 66 -16.42 4.48 11.77
CA VAL A 66 -17.85 4.38 12.05
C VAL A 66 -18.60 4.75 10.79
N LEU A 67 -19.36 3.80 10.27
CA LEU A 67 -20.24 3.94 9.12
C LEU A 67 -21.67 4.11 9.63
N ASP A 68 -22.31 5.22 9.27
CA ASP A 68 -23.73 5.42 9.50
C ASP A 68 -24.50 5.13 8.20
N GLY A 69 -25.22 4.02 8.18
CA GLY A 69 -26.00 3.58 7.02
C GLY A 69 -27.21 4.47 6.73
N ARG A 70 -27.67 5.29 7.67
CA ARG A 70 -28.83 6.18 7.46
C ARG A 70 -28.44 7.44 6.70
N THR A 71 -27.24 7.93 6.97
CA THR A 71 -26.73 9.20 6.43
C THR A 71 -25.68 8.99 5.34
N GLU A 72 -25.27 7.74 5.09
CA GLU A 72 -24.18 7.39 4.16
C GLU A 72 -22.87 8.14 4.50
N THR A 73 -22.61 8.34 5.79
CA THR A 73 -21.42 9.04 6.26
C THR A 73 -20.40 8.08 6.88
N LEU A 74 -19.13 8.40 6.69
CA LEU A 74 -17.99 7.74 7.31
C LEU A 74 -17.31 8.71 8.28
N SER A 75 -17.26 8.33 9.55
CA SER A 75 -16.43 8.97 10.57
C SER A 75 -15.19 8.13 10.82
N ALA A 76 -14.03 8.77 10.93
CA ALA A 76 -12.78 8.10 11.26
C ALA A 76 -12.16 8.72 12.52
N TYR A 77 -11.65 7.85 13.40
CA TYR A 77 -10.98 8.22 14.64
C TYR A 77 -9.65 7.49 14.72
N GLY A 78 -8.58 8.22 15.02
CA GLY A 78 -7.27 7.67 15.34
C GLY A 78 -7.08 7.62 16.85
N ILE A 79 -6.66 6.47 17.37
CA ILE A 79 -6.31 6.28 18.77
C ILE A 79 -4.78 6.22 18.84
N MET A 80 -4.17 7.33 19.25
CA MET A 80 -2.72 7.46 19.34
C MET A 80 -2.24 7.09 20.74
N ASN A 81 -1.18 6.27 20.82
CA ASN A 81 -0.59 5.83 22.10
C ASN A 81 -1.65 5.32 23.11
N ARG A 82 -2.73 4.68 22.62
CA ARG A 82 -3.84 4.12 23.42
C ARG A 82 -4.55 5.09 24.38
N SER A 83 -4.34 6.39 24.23
CA SER A 83 -4.80 7.40 25.20
C SER A 83 -5.34 8.67 24.55
N THR A 84 -4.89 8.99 23.34
CA THR A 84 -5.31 10.21 22.64
C THR A 84 -6.21 9.85 21.48
N VAL A 85 -7.48 10.27 21.54
CA VAL A 85 -8.42 10.11 20.43
C VAL A 85 -8.38 11.36 19.56
N ARG A 86 -8.12 11.17 18.27
CA ARG A 86 -8.17 12.22 17.25
C ARG A 86 -9.29 11.92 16.28
N ALA A 87 -10.24 12.84 16.16
CA ALA A 87 -11.27 12.77 15.13
C ALA A 87 -10.71 13.30 13.81
N TYR A 88 -10.97 12.58 12.73
CA TYR A 88 -10.75 13.05 11.36
C TYR A 88 -12.05 13.67 10.80
N PRO A 89 -11.96 14.50 9.75
CA PRO A 89 -13.15 15.11 9.16
C PRO A 89 -14.13 14.04 8.68
N LEU A 90 -15.42 14.30 8.89
CA LEU A 90 -16.51 13.47 8.36
C LEU A 90 -16.45 13.45 6.84
N HIS A 91 -16.63 12.29 6.21
CA HIS A 91 -16.68 12.17 4.76
C HIS A 91 -17.99 11.52 4.32
N ASP A 92 -18.58 12.07 3.25
CA ASP A 92 -19.67 11.42 2.52
C ASP A 92 -19.09 10.22 1.74
N LEU A 93 -19.71 9.06 1.86
CA LEU A 93 -19.25 7.84 1.20
C LEU A 93 -19.27 7.96 -0.33
N ARG A 94 -20.28 8.62 -0.89
CA ARG A 94 -20.42 8.80 -2.34
C ARG A 94 -19.25 9.60 -2.88
N ASP A 95 -18.87 10.67 -2.20
CA ASP A 95 -17.73 11.50 -2.60
C ASP A 95 -16.43 10.72 -2.51
N LEU A 96 -16.24 9.96 -1.42
CA LEU A 96 -15.06 9.13 -1.19
C LEU A 96 -14.89 8.09 -2.31
N PHE A 97 -15.95 7.36 -2.65
CA PHE A 97 -15.92 6.37 -3.74
C PHE A 97 -15.75 7.01 -5.13
N THR A 98 -16.34 8.19 -5.35
CA THR A 98 -16.18 8.92 -6.62
C THR A 98 -14.73 9.35 -6.81
N GLN A 99 -14.09 9.90 -5.78
CA GLN A 99 -12.68 10.28 -5.79
C GLN A 99 -11.77 9.04 -5.94
N ALA A 100 -12.03 7.98 -5.19
CA ALA A 100 -11.24 6.74 -5.28
C ALA A 100 -11.28 6.14 -6.69
N ARG A 101 -12.46 6.15 -7.35
CA ARG A 101 -12.61 5.67 -8.72
C ARG A 101 -11.87 6.56 -9.73
N ALA A 102 -11.84 7.87 -9.51
CA ALA A 102 -11.07 8.79 -10.35
C ALA A 102 -9.56 8.53 -10.24
N ASN A 103 -9.07 8.24 -9.03
CA ASN A 103 -7.65 7.98 -8.76
C ASN A 103 -7.18 6.57 -9.16
N ALA A 104 -8.11 5.63 -9.37
CA ALA A 104 -7.79 4.25 -9.76
C ALA A 104 -7.61 4.05 -11.27
N ARG A 105 -7.86 5.08 -12.08
CA ARG A 105 -7.64 5.09 -13.53
C ARG A 105 -6.29 5.70 -13.86
#